data_AF-A0AAI9C4H8-F1
#
_entry.id   AF-A0AAI9C4H8-F1
#
_cell.length_a   1.000
_cell.length_b   1.000
_cell.length_c   1.000
_cell.angle_alpha   90.00
_cell.angle_beta   90.00
_cell.angle_gamma   90.00
#
_symmetry.space_group_name_H-M   'P 1'
#
loop_
_entity.id
_entity.type
_entity.pdbx_description
1 polymer ?
#
loop_
_entity_poly.entity_id
_entity_poly.type
_entity_poly.pdbx_seq_one_letter_code
_entity_poly.pdbx_strand_id
1 'polypeptide(L)'
;MTVPWCQRLHPPVLLLVLSVAANAAIARTPPPSPLQRACAADIEERIELRFADGRHVSACAPGVGDGCAYGSGQTTLDATPDLNNDGRADAILTHFGSSYGDIDVTHKLVLAQCPDGTYARLLEGRFTTLAAPPAPHPAWPALEASRDCPGGRETIALHFERAAARYRGPEHFDPDNACTR
;
A
#
# COMPACT_ATOMS: atom_id res chain seq x y z
N MET A 1 17.37 -91.04 -45.32
CA MET A 1 16.33 -90.82 -44.29
C MET A 1 16.71 -89.59 -43.49
N THR A 2 15.68 -88.89 -42.96
CA THR A 2 15.68 -87.65 -42.13
C THR A 2 15.62 -86.28 -42.85
N VAL A 3 14.38 -85.82 -43.07
CA VAL A 3 13.87 -84.45 -42.76
C VAL A 3 13.70 -84.38 -41.21
N PRO A 4 13.57 -83.24 -40.47
CA PRO A 4 13.12 -81.91 -40.91
C PRO A 4 13.73 -80.68 -40.17
N TRP A 5 13.08 -79.53 -40.44
CA TRP A 5 13.33 -78.13 -40.11
C TRP A 5 13.50 -77.74 -38.63
N CYS A 6 14.25 -76.65 -38.40
CA CYS A 6 13.80 -75.45 -37.65
C CYS A 6 14.92 -74.39 -37.63
N GLN A 7 14.70 -73.23 -38.24
CA GLN A 7 15.52 -72.03 -37.99
C GLN A 7 14.65 -70.91 -37.42
N ARG A 8 15.27 -70.21 -36.48
CA ARG A 8 14.68 -69.47 -35.36
C ARG A 8 14.20 -68.08 -35.79
N LEU A 9 13.03 -67.68 -35.31
CA LEU A 9 12.58 -66.29 -35.32
C LEU A 9 13.56 -65.41 -34.51
N HIS A 10 13.94 -64.27 -35.09
CA HIS A 10 14.50 -63.12 -34.38
C HIS A 10 13.43 -62.01 -34.43
N PRO A 11 13.02 -61.39 -33.31
CA PRO A 11 12.69 -59.97 -33.30
C PRO A 11 13.95 -59.20 -32.86
N PRO A 12 14.14 -57.92 -33.24
CA PRO A 12 13.98 -56.94 -32.17
C PRO A 12 13.61 -55.50 -32.58
N VAL A 13 13.19 -54.78 -31.54
CA VAL A 13 13.18 -53.33 -31.29
C VAL A 13 12.26 -52.46 -32.16
N LEU A 14 11.03 -52.31 -31.68
CA LEU A 14 10.21 -51.13 -31.95
C LEU A 14 10.74 -49.96 -31.10
N LEU A 15 11.34 -48.95 -31.73
CA LEU A 15 11.73 -47.69 -31.10
C LEU A 15 10.48 -46.84 -30.83
N LEU A 16 10.05 -46.79 -29.57
CA LEU A 16 8.97 -45.91 -29.12
C LEU A 16 9.56 -44.50 -28.88
N VAL A 17 9.32 -43.57 -29.80
CA VAL A 17 9.64 -42.15 -29.59
C VAL A 17 8.54 -41.56 -28.70
N LEU A 18 8.86 -41.36 -27.40
CA LEU A 18 8.04 -40.53 -26.51
C LEU A 18 8.30 -39.06 -26.85
N SER A 19 7.38 -38.45 -27.60
CA SER A 19 7.26 -37.00 -27.67
C SER A 19 6.71 -36.47 -26.35
N VAL A 20 7.58 -35.94 -25.51
CA VAL A 20 7.18 -35.14 -24.34
C VAL A 20 6.61 -33.83 -24.88
N ALA A 21 5.28 -33.73 -24.96
CA ALA A 21 4.61 -32.46 -25.16
C ALA A 21 4.84 -31.61 -23.90
N ALA A 22 5.85 -30.74 -23.96
CA ALA A 22 6.06 -29.72 -22.95
C ALA A 22 4.86 -28.76 -23.01
N ASN A 23 3.90 -28.93 -22.10
CA ASN A 23 2.89 -27.92 -21.82
C ASN A 23 3.62 -26.70 -21.23
N ALA A 24 4.06 -25.79 -22.10
CA ALA A 24 4.50 -24.47 -21.71
C ALA A 24 3.26 -23.67 -21.25
N ALA A 25 2.81 -23.92 -20.02
CA ALA A 25 1.96 -22.98 -19.32
C ALA A 25 2.82 -21.72 -19.09
N ILE A 26 2.67 -20.73 -19.97
CA ILE A 26 3.19 -19.39 -19.75
C ILE A 26 2.50 -18.89 -18.48
N ALA A 27 3.16 -19.03 -17.34
CA ALA A 27 2.68 -18.51 -16.07
C ALA A 27 2.59 -16.99 -16.23
N ARG A 28 1.38 -16.48 -16.48
CA ARG A 28 1.13 -15.05 -16.49
C ARG A 28 1.38 -14.55 -15.09
N THR A 29 2.38 -13.69 -14.92
CA THR A 29 2.59 -12.97 -13.66
C THR A 29 1.31 -12.20 -13.34
N PRO A 30 0.75 -12.34 -12.13
CA PRO A 30 -0.38 -11.53 -11.71
C PRO A 30 -0.05 -10.04 -11.86
N PRO A 31 -1.05 -9.18 -12.15
CA PRO A 31 -0.84 -7.75 -12.15
C PRO A 31 -0.37 -7.30 -10.76
N PRO A 32 0.49 -6.28 -10.67
CA PRO A 32 0.99 -5.78 -9.39
C PRO A 32 -0.17 -5.28 -8.52
N SER A 33 -0.06 -5.47 -7.21
CA SER A 33 -1.01 -4.95 -6.21
C SER A 33 -1.04 -3.42 -6.21
N PRO A 34 -2.09 -2.78 -5.64
CA PRO A 34 -2.14 -1.31 -5.51
C PRO A 34 -0.90 -0.75 -4.81
N LEU A 35 -0.46 -1.37 -3.71
CA LEU A 35 0.74 -0.94 -3.00
C LEU A 35 2.01 -1.15 -3.84
N GLN A 36 2.15 -2.27 -4.54
CA GLN A 36 3.29 -2.50 -5.43
C GLN A 36 3.42 -1.42 -6.51
N ARG A 37 2.29 -0.97 -7.08
CA ARG A 37 2.29 0.14 -8.04
C ARG A 37 2.66 1.46 -7.37
N ALA A 38 2.12 1.75 -6.19
CA ALA A 38 2.43 2.98 -5.47
C ALA A 38 3.91 3.04 -5.05
N CYS A 39 4.50 1.92 -4.63
CA CYS A 39 5.92 1.81 -4.30
C CYS A 39 6.85 1.93 -5.52
N ALA A 40 6.33 1.65 -6.72
CA ALA A 40 7.04 1.81 -7.98
C ALA A 40 6.81 3.19 -8.64
N ALA A 41 6.00 4.06 -8.02
CA ALA A 41 5.70 5.39 -8.52
C ALA A 41 6.88 6.37 -8.26
N ASP A 42 6.67 7.64 -8.60
CA ASP A 42 7.66 8.70 -8.45
C ASP A 42 8.14 8.85 -6.99
N ILE A 43 9.38 9.30 -6.83
CA ILE A 43 10.05 9.57 -5.55
C ILE A 43 9.25 10.56 -4.71
N GLU A 44 8.56 11.53 -5.34
CA GLU A 44 7.75 12.53 -4.62
C GLU A 44 6.59 11.90 -3.82
N GLU A 45 6.11 10.74 -4.27
CA GLU A 45 5.03 9.98 -3.61
C GLU A 45 5.57 8.96 -2.61
N ARG A 46 6.90 8.82 -2.54
CA ARG A 46 7.60 7.97 -1.58
C ARG A 46 8.08 8.79 -0.40
N ILE A 47 8.07 8.15 0.77
CA ILE A 47 8.40 8.78 2.04
C ILE A 47 9.38 7.90 2.81
N GLU A 48 10.43 8.50 3.34
CA GLU A 48 11.27 7.96 4.39
C GLU A 48 10.80 8.51 5.73
N LEU A 49 10.59 7.62 6.71
CA LEU A 49 10.33 8.01 8.09
C LEU A 49 11.62 7.97 8.90
N ARG A 50 11.93 9.06 9.58
CA ARG A 50 13.11 9.18 10.47
C ARG A 50 12.63 9.53 11.87
N PHE A 51 12.71 8.57 12.77
CA PHE A 51 12.28 8.74 14.16
C PHE A 51 13.33 9.54 14.93
N ALA A 52 12.93 10.69 15.47
CA ALA A 52 13.75 11.47 16.40
C ALA A 52 13.63 10.91 17.82
N ASP A 53 12.42 10.53 18.20
CA ASP A 53 12.12 9.72 19.37
C ASP A 53 10.95 8.78 19.06
N GLY A 54 10.49 8.01 20.05
CA GLY A 54 9.43 7.01 19.86
C GLY A 54 8.11 7.54 19.31
N ARG A 55 7.90 8.86 19.24
CA ARG A 55 6.69 9.47 18.67
C ARG A 55 6.98 10.55 17.61
N HIS A 56 8.01 11.36 17.79
CA HIS A 56 8.34 12.43 16.85
C HIS A 56 9.10 11.87 15.64
N VAL A 57 8.63 12.21 14.44
CA VAL A 57 9.11 11.60 13.20
C VAL A 57 9.22 12.64 12.10
N SER A 58 10.31 12.61 11.32
CA SER A 58 10.36 13.35 10.06
C SER A 58 9.84 12.46 8.93
N ALA A 59 8.95 12.97 8.08
CA ALA A 59 8.49 12.32 6.87
C ALA A 59 9.02 13.07 5.64
N CYS A 60 9.99 12.48 4.96
CA CYS A 60 10.79 13.14 3.93
C CYS A 60 10.71 12.39 2.60
N ALA A 61 10.86 13.07 1.47
CA ALA A 61 11.18 12.37 0.24
C ALA A 61 12.52 11.61 0.40
N PRO A 62 12.67 10.42 -0.21
CA PRO A 62 13.91 9.65 -0.13
C PRO A 62 15.15 10.46 -0.51
N GLY A 63 16.22 10.33 0.28
CA GLY A 63 17.49 11.02 0.03
C GLY A 63 17.53 12.53 0.33
N VAL A 64 16.43 13.14 0.78
CA VAL A 64 16.44 14.55 1.24
C VAL A 64 17.09 14.63 2.62
N GLY A 65 17.98 15.61 2.81
CA GLY A 65 18.62 15.93 4.10
C GLY A 65 17.66 16.66 5.06
N ASP A 66 18.05 17.83 5.54
CA ASP A 66 17.31 18.58 6.57
C ASP A 66 16.08 19.36 6.03
N GLY A 67 15.88 19.39 4.71
CA GLY A 67 14.79 20.12 4.05
C GLY A 67 13.47 19.35 3.95
N CYS A 68 13.12 18.56 4.96
CA CYS A 68 11.89 17.75 4.93
C CYS A 68 10.63 18.61 5.03
N ALA A 69 9.63 18.34 4.19
CA ALA A 69 8.33 18.99 4.27
C ALA A 69 7.64 18.77 5.63
N TYR A 70 7.85 17.59 6.21
CA TYR A 70 7.32 17.20 7.52
C TYR A 70 8.48 16.91 8.47
N GLY A 71 8.92 17.92 9.22
CA GLY A 71 9.98 17.77 10.22
C GLY A 71 9.46 17.20 11.54
N SER A 72 10.33 16.50 12.28
CA SER A 72 10.02 15.88 13.59
C SER A 72 9.61 16.87 14.68
N GLY A 73 9.96 18.16 14.56
CA GLY A 73 9.56 19.19 15.53
C GLY A 73 8.05 19.50 15.54
N GLN A 74 7.33 19.11 14.49
CA GLN A 74 5.89 19.35 14.33
C GLN A 74 5.12 18.10 13.91
N THR A 75 5.80 16.96 13.76
CA THR A 75 5.22 15.75 13.19
C THR A 75 5.30 14.60 14.17
N THR A 76 4.17 13.96 14.44
CA THR A 76 4.06 12.82 15.36
C THR A 76 3.44 11.61 14.69
N LEU A 77 3.93 10.42 15.02
CA LEU A 77 3.29 9.16 14.73
C LEU A 77 2.06 8.98 15.66
N ASP A 78 0.88 8.83 15.05
CA ASP A 78 -0.38 8.59 15.77
C ASP A 78 -0.63 7.10 15.95
N ALA A 79 -0.43 6.31 14.89
CA ALA A 79 -0.72 4.87 14.88
C ALA A 79 0.07 4.13 13.80
N THR A 80 0.23 2.82 13.99
CA THR A 80 0.89 1.90 13.05
C THR A 80 -0.01 0.70 12.68
N PRO A 81 -1.10 0.92 11.94
CA PRO A 81 -1.95 -0.19 11.49
C PRO A 81 -1.23 -1.06 10.43
N ASP A 82 -1.78 -2.22 10.10
CA ASP A 82 -1.41 -2.99 8.90
C ASP A 82 -2.61 -2.91 7.94
N LEU A 83 -2.72 -1.82 7.18
CA LEU A 83 -3.95 -1.48 6.44
C LEU A 83 -4.25 -2.52 5.38
N ASN A 84 -3.24 -3.18 4.82
CA ASN A 84 -3.40 -4.10 3.70
C ASN A 84 -3.18 -5.57 4.05
N ASN A 85 -3.03 -5.88 5.34
CA ASN A 85 -2.82 -7.21 5.89
C ASN A 85 -1.60 -7.92 5.29
N ASP A 86 -0.50 -7.18 5.08
CA ASP A 86 0.74 -7.74 4.54
C ASP A 86 1.83 -7.97 5.60
N GLY A 87 1.49 -7.74 6.86
CA GLY A 87 2.36 -7.95 8.02
C GLY A 87 3.34 -6.81 8.28
N ARG A 88 3.34 -5.74 7.46
CA ARG A 88 4.16 -4.55 7.69
C ARG A 88 3.35 -3.45 8.37
N ALA A 89 4.06 -2.66 9.18
CA ALA A 89 3.48 -1.55 9.89
C ALA A 89 3.40 -0.33 8.97
N ASP A 90 2.17 0.06 8.63
CA ASP A 90 1.84 1.33 8.00
C ASP A 90 1.92 2.47 9.03
N ALA A 91 1.68 3.71 8.62
CA ALA A 91 1.76 4.85 9.52
C ALA A 91 0.63 5.86 9.29
N ILE A 92 0.06 6.33 10.39
CA ILE A 92 -0.80 7.51 10.43
C ILE A 92 -0.03 8.59 11.19
N LEU A 93 0.17 9.74 10.56
CA LEU A 93 0.92 10.86 11.13
C LEU A 93 0.03 12.08 11.33
N THR A 94 0.33 12.86 12.37
CA THR A 94 -0.11 14.25 12.49
C THR A 94 1.05 15.17 12.20
N HIS A 95 0.81 16.24 11.43
CA HIS A 95 1.70 17.37 11.29
C HIS A 95 1.00 18.68 11.69
N PHE A 96 1.67 19.44 12.56
CA PHE A 96 1.23 20.75 13.06
C PHE A 96 1.96 21.87 12.31
N GLY A 97 1.55 22.14 11.07
CA GLY A 97 2.22 23.13 10.22
C GLY A 97 1.82 24.59 10.49
N SER A 98 0.56 24.85 10.82
CA SER A 98 0.04 26.19 11.21
C SER A 98 -1.44 26.10 11.64
N SER A 99 -1.92 27.07 12.44
CA SER A 99 -3.33 27.18 12.82
C SER A 99 -4.20 27.56 11.61
N TYR A 100 -5.25 26.79 11.32
CA TYR A 100 -6.16 27.06 10.20
C TYR A 100 -7.28 28.01 10.61
N GLY A 101 -6.92 29.25 10.94
CA GLY A 101 -7.87 30.25 11.46
C GLY A 101 -8.47 29.80 12.79
N ASP A 102 -9.79 29.82 12.91
CA ASP A 102 -10.55 29.41 14.10
C ASP A 102 -10.97 27.92 14.07
N ILE A 103 -10.41 27.12 13.16
CA ILE A 103 -10.80 25.73 12.93
C ILE A 103 -9.70 24.80 13.43
N ASP A 104 -10.06 23.86 14.31
CA ASP A 104 -9.12 22.90 14.91
C ASP A 104 -8.93 21.66 14.02
N VAL A 105 -8.12 21.83 12.97
CA VAL A 105 -7.67 20.72 12.11
C VAL A 105 -6.14 20.69 12.03
N THR A 106 -5.62 19.51 11.71
CA THR A 106 -4.18 19.27 11.49
C THR A 106 -3.98 18.59 10.14
N HIS A 107 -2.77 18.66 9.62
CA HIS A 107 -2.40 17.82 8.48
C HIS A 107 -2.25 16.38 8.95
N LYS A 108 -2.99 15.45 8.33
CA LYS A 108 -2.84 14.02 8.55
C LYS A 108 -2.25 13.38 7.32
N LEU A 109 -1.34 12.44 7.53
CA LEU A 109 -0.81 11.57 6.49
C LEU A 109 -1.17 10.13 6.79
N VAL A 110 -1.55 9.38 5.76
CA VAL A 110 -1.66 7.91 5.81
C VAL A 110 -0.64 7.34 4.85
N LEU A 111 0.23 6.48 5.34
CA LEU A 111 1.38 5.96 4.63
C LEU A 111 1.37 4.44 4.70
N ALA A 112 1.65 3.75 3.60
CA ALA A 112 1.79 2.29 3.61
C ALA A 112 3.22 1.83 3.31
N GLN A 113 3.73 0.87 4.08
CA GLN A 113 5.15 0.49 4.01
C GLN A 113 5.47 -0.38 2.79
N CYS A 114 6.39 0.12 1.98
CA CYS A 114 6.96 -0.58 0.83
C CYS A 114 7.96 -1.67 1.29
N PRO A 115 8.21 -2.70 0.46
CA PRO A 115 9.15 -3.77 0.78
C PRO A 115 10.59 -3.30 1.04
N ASP A 116 10.97 -2.12 0.53
CA ASP A 116 12.29 -1.53 0.72
C ASP A 116 12.41 -0.63 1.96
N GLY A 117 11.36 -0.59 2.80
CA GLY A 117 11.34 0.16 4.05
C GLY A 117 10.95 1.64 3.90
N THR A 118 10.82 2.15 2.67
CA THR A 118 10.13 3.43 2.44
C THR A 118 8.62 3.25 2.50
N TYR A 119 7.88 4.34 2.34
CA TYR A 119 6.43 4.34 2.40
C TYR A 119 5.84 4.98 1.15
N ALA A 120 4.74 4.44 0.67
CA ALA A 120 3.88 5.12 -0.29
C ALA A 120 2.90 6.02 0.48
N ARG A 121 2.82 7.30 0.12
CA ARG A 121 1.77 8.18 0.64
C ARG A 121 0.44 7.75 0.09
N LEU A 122 -0.56 7.48 0.92
CA LEU A 122 -1.92 7.07 0.50
C LEU A 122 -2.97 8.16 0.72
N LEU A 123 -2.72 9.06 1.67
CA LEU A 123 -3.56 10.21 1.96
C LEU A 123 -2.68 11.33 2.51
N GLU A 124 -3.02 12.54 2.11
CA GLU A 124 -2.67 13.77 2.80
C GLU A 124 -3.95 14.61 2.88
N GLY A 125 -4.25 15.22 4.02
CA GLY A 125 -5.42 16.07 4.16
C GLY A 125 -5.56 16.71 5.53
N ARG A 126 -6.53 17.61 5.64
CA ARG A 126 -6.83 18.37 6.87
C ARG A 126 -7.95 17.67 7.64
N PHE A 127 -7.65 17.24 8.87
CA PHE A 127 -8.61 16.58 9.76
C PHE A 127 -8.31 16.90 11.23
N THR A 128 -9.35 16.87 12.06
CA THR A 128 -9.21 16.88 13.52
C THR A 128 -8.80 15.49 14.01
N THR A 129 -9.49 14.44 13.55
CA THR A 129 -9.15 13.05 13.85
C THR A 129 -9.06 12.24 12.56
N LEU A 130 -8.22 11.19 12.59
CA LEU A 130 -8.17 10.17 11.55
C LEU A 130 -7.73 8.86 12.19
N ALA A 131 -8.49 7.80 11.98
CA ALA A 131 -8.22 6.49 12.55
C ALA A 131 -8.55 5.35 11.59
N ALA A 132 -7.71 4.31 11.63
CA ALA A 132 -8.05 3.00 11.08
C ALA A 132 -8.88 2.21 12.10
N PRO A 133 -9.79 1.33 11.66
CA PRO A 133 -10.48 0.43 12.58
C PRO A 133 -9.48 -0.52 13.27
N PRO A 134 -9.78 -0.99 14.49
CA PRO A 134 -8.92 -1.95 15.18
C PRO A 134 -8.83 -3.27 14.40
N ALA A 135 -7.68 -3.94 14.50
CA ALA A 135 -7.52 -5.28 13.94
C ALA A 135 -8.37 -6.32 14.72
N PRO A 136 -8.86 -7.39 14.06
CA PRO A 136 -8.71 -7.68 12.64
C PRO A 136 -9.68 -6.87 11.76
N HIS A 137 -9.22 -6.47 10.58
CA HIS A 137 -10.04 -5.77 9.59
C HIS A 137 -9.73 -6.30 8.17
N PRO A 138 -10.62 -6.08 7.18
CA PRO A 138 -10.31 -6.39 5.78
C PRO A 138 -9.13 -5.56 5.28
N ALA A 139 -8.44 -6.04 4.25
CA ALA A 139 -7.39 -5.27 3.58
C ALA A 139 -8.00 -4.02 2.93
N TRP A 140 -7.34 -2.90 3.15
CA TRP A 140 -7.76 -1.55 2.80
C TRP A 140 -9.12 -1.18 3.44
N PRO A 141 -9.22 -1.18 4.78
CA PRO A 141 -10.45 -0.83 5.45
C PRO A 141 -10.81 0.64 5.18
N ALA A 142 -12.08 1.00 5.35
CA ALA A 142 -12.46 2.40 5.42
C ALA A 142 -11.82 3.03 6.67
N LEU A 143 -11.30 4.25 6.52
CA LEU A 143 -10.80 5.04 7.65
C LEU A 143 -11.89 6.01 8.10
N GLU A 144 -11.97 6.24 9.40
CA GLU A 144 -12.86 7.23 9.97
C GLU A 144 -12.07 8.50 10.28
N ALA A 145 -12.55 9.63 9.77
CA ALA A 145 -11.98 10.92 10.04
C ALA A 145 -13.06 11.91 10.50
N SER A 146 -12.64 12.98 11.17
CA SER A 146 -13.55 14.08 11.50
C SER A 146 -12.91 15.45 11.34
N ARG A 147 -13.76 16.47 11.20
CA ARG A 147 -13.41 17.89 11.15
C ARG A 147 -14.34 18.67 12.06
N ASP A 148 -13.79 19.50 12.93
CA ASP A 148 -14.59 20.42 13.75
C ASP A 148 -14.80 21.73 13.00
N CYS A 149 -15.99 21.91 12.42
CA CYS A 149 -16.34 23.05 11.59
C CYS A 149 -17.24 24.06 12.32
N PRO A 150 -17.36 25.31 11.85
CA PRO A 150 -18.23 26.32 12.46
C PRO A 150 -19.72 25.91 12.59
N GLY A 151 -20.18 24.92 11.82
CA GLY A 151 -21.53 24.35 11.89
C GLY A 151 -21.67 23.07 12.72
N GLY A 152 -20.58 22.59 13.33
CA GLY A 152 -20.52 21.33 14.07
C GLY A 152 -19.45 20.37 13.54
N ARG A 153 -19.37 19.20 14.18
CA ARG A 153 -18.42 18.14 13.78
C ARG A 153 -18.94 17.40 12.55
N GLU A 154 -18.12 17.35 11.51
CA GLU A 154 -18.32 16.53 10.32
C GLU A 154 -17.56 15.20 10.49
N THR A 155 -18.23 14.07 10.27
CA THR A 155 -17.59 12.74 10.23
C THR A 155 -17.50 12.27 8.79
N ILE A 156 -16.33 11.77 8.41
CA ILE A 156 -15.99 11.41 7.03
C ILE A 156 -15.51 9.97 7.00
N ALA A 157 -16.13 9.16 6.15
CA ALA A 157 -15.63 7.85 5.79
C ALA A 157 -14.69 7.98 4.57
N LEU A 158 -13.44 7.57 4.73
CA LEU A 158 -12.45 7.55 3.67
C LEU A 158 -12.30 6.13 3.13
N HIS A 159 -12.50 5.95 1.83
CA HIS A 159 -12.44 4.65 1.16
C HIS A 159 -11.19 4.55 0.29
N PHE A 160 -10.58 3.37 0.29
CA PHE A 160 -9.41 3.13 -0.54
C PHE A 160 -9.79 2.90 -2.00
N GLU A 161 -9.34 3.79 -2.88
CA GLU A 161 -9.45 3.63 -4.32
C GLU A 161 -8.25 2.84 -4.84
N ARG A 162 -8.49 1.59 -5.23
CA ARG A 162 -7.44 0.68 -5.70
C ARG A 162 -6.72 1.16 -6.97
N ALA A 163 -7.41 1.89 -7.85
CA ALA A 163 -6.84 2.35 -9.11
C ALA A 163 -5.74 3.38 -8.87
N ALA A 164 -6.04 4.40 -8.06
CA ALA A 164 -5.09 5.45 -7.68
C ALA A 164 -4.14 5.04 -6.54
N ALA A 165 -4.44 3.96 -5.82
CA ALA A 165 -3.76 3.60 -4.57
C ALA A 165 -3.78 4.77 -3.56
N ARG A 166 -4.97 5.33 -3.35
CA ARG A 166 -5.21 6.49 -2.48
C ARG A 166 -6.50 6.31 -1.69
N TYR A 167 -6.56 6.89 -0.50
CA TYR A 167 -7.83 7.08 0.20
C TYR A 167 -8.57 8.30 -0.33
N ARG A 168 -9.89 8.18 -0.51
CA ARG A 168 -10.77 9.26 -0.93
C ARG A 168 -11.97 9.38 -0.01
N GLY A 169 -12.41 10.61 0.21
CA GLY A 169 -13.70 10.87 0.85
C GLY A 169 -14.87 10.69 -0.12
N PRO A 170 -16.08 11.06 0.34
CA PRO A 170 -17.28 11.04 -0.48
C PRO A 170 -17.17 11.98 -1.70
N GLU A 171 -18.16 11.92 -2.60
CA GLU A 171 -18.20 12.81 -3.76
C GLU A 171 -18.15 14.29 -3.32
N HIS A 172 -17.40 15.10 -4.06
CA HIS A 172 -17.13 16.52 -3.77
C HIS A 172 -16.32 16.81 -2.49
N PHE A 173 -15.84 15.78 -1.80
CA PHE A 173 -14.91 15.96 -0.69
C PHE A 173 -13.54 16.46 -1.17
N ASP A 174 -13.07 17.55 -0.57
CA ASP A 174 -11.70 18.03 -0.74
C ASP A 174 -10.90 17.75 0.56
N PRO A 175 -9.87 16.87 0.50
CA PRO A 175 -9.01 16.61 1.64
C PRO A 175 -8.21 17.85 2.07
N ASP A 176 -7.97 18.79 1.15
CA ASP A 176 -7.25 20.01 1.47
C ASP A 176 -8.16 21.01 2.19
N ASN A 177 -9.45 21.11 1.89
CA ASN A 177 -10.27 22.08 2.63
C ASN A 177 -10.52 21.63 4.08
N ALA A 178 -10.39 22.55 5.04
CA ALA A 178 -10.62 22.26 6.45
C ALA A 178 -12.09 21.91 6.76
N CYS A 179 -13.03 22.42 5.96
CA CYS A 179 -14.47 22.18 6.05
C CYS A 179 -15.07 22.24 4.66
N THR A 180 -16.07 21.39 4.41
CA THR A 180 -16.91 21.47 3.20
C THR A 180 -17.78 22.74 3.29
N ARG A 181 -17.87 23.52 2.20
CA ARG A 181 -18.74 24.70 2.12
C ARG A 181 -20.10 24.34 1.55
#